data_AF-A0A9E2XGB7-F1
#
_entry.id   AF-A0A9E2XGB7-F1
#
_cell.length_a   1.000
_cell.length_b   1.000
_cell.length_c   1.000
_cell.angle_alpha   90.00
_cell.angle_beta   90.00
_cell.angle_gamma   90.00
#
_symmetry.space_group_name_H-M   'P 1'
#
loop_
_entity.id
_entity.type
_entity.pdbx_description
1 polymer ?
#
loop_
_entity_poly.entity_id
_entity_poly.type
_entity_poly.pdbx_seq_one_letter_code
_entity_poly.pdbx_strand_id
1 'polypeptide(L)'
;MPRYAISLVLAAVSLGACDGIDRATAVATGYVSHQLCSATFVSQLDPEPFYRQAVAPILSPVSLLESHQVDRQKAEVRSRFAGLSTTHAVFRGPLGCLVLHGEPPAPVVLPPDTSAPALQPEIAGPAIVEPDQPALKQALDRAFAENAQPPYRNTKAVVVVRDGRVIAERYAPGYGIDTQLVGWSMTKSITNALIGILVRQ
;
A
#
# COMPACT_ATOMS: atom_id res chain seq x y z
N MET A 1 53.94 -1.28 9.00
CA MET A 1 52.81 -2.23 9.16
C MET A 1 51.48 -1.63 9.64
N PRO A 2 51.36 -0.48 10.36
CA PRO A 2 50.05 0.00 10.83
C PRO A 2 49.20 0.71 9.77
N ARG A 3 49.82 1.28 8.72
CA ARG A 3 49.10 1.99 7.64
C ARG A 3 48.19 1.07 6.81
N TYR A 4 48.65 -0.16 6.53
CA TYR A 4 47.87 -1.14 5.77
C TYR A 4 46.66 -1.68 6.55
N ALA A 5 46.79 -1.83 7.87
CA ALA A 5 45.69 -2.26 8.73
C ALA A 5 44.58 -1.19 8.83
N ILE A 6 44.94 0.10 8.94
CA ILE A 6 43.98 1.21 8.96
C ILE A 6 43.27 1.35 7.61
N SER A 7 44.00 1.23 6.49
CA SER A 7 43.41 1.25 5.15
C SER A 7 42.45 0.08 4.89
N LEU A 8 42.76 -1.12 5.39
CA LEU A 8 41.88 -2.29 5.27
C LEU A 8 40.61 -2.17 6.12
N VAL A 9 40.70 -1.63 7.32
CA VAL A 9 39.53 -1.38 8.18
C VAL A 9 38.63 -0.30 7.59
N LEU A 10 39.21 0.80 7.08
CA LEU A 10 38.44 1.85 6.40
C LEU A 10 37.76 1.33 5.12
N ALA A 11 38.46 0.50 4.33
CA ALA A 11 37.89 -0.13 3.14
C ALA A 11 36.77 -1.12 3.48
N ALA A 12 36.90 -1.91 4.55
CA ALA A 12 35.87 -2.84 4.98
C ALA A 12 34.62 -2.12 5.52
N VAL A 13 34.81 -1.02 6.27
CA VAL A 13 33.71 -0.17 6.76
C VAL A 13 33.01 0.55 5.60
N SER A 14 33.74 1.06 4.61
CA SER A 14 33.15 1.70 3.44
C SER A 14 32.40 0.68 2.56
N LEU A 15 32.94 -0.51 2.32
CA LEU A 15 32.26 -1.58 1.57
C LEU A 15 30.98 -2.06 2.27
N GLY A 16 31.01 -2.26 3.59
CA GLY A 16 29.81 -2.66 4.35
C GLY A 16 28.75 -1.55 4.43
N ALA A 17 29.17 -0.29 4.51
CA ALA A 17 28.27 0.85 4.44
C ALA A 17 27.64 1.00 3.05
N CYS A 18 28.39 0.74 1.97
CA CYS A 18 27.88 0.75 0.60
C CYS A 18 26.80 -0.33 0.37
N ASP A 19 27.05 -1.59 0.76
CA ASP A 19 26.06 -2.67 0.61
C ASP A 19 24.77 -2.39 1.43
N GLY A 20 24.92 -1.79 2.62
CA GLY A 20 23.78 -1.36 3.43
C GLY A 20 22.94 -0.26 2.77
N ILE A 21 23.58 0.74 2.17
CA ILE A 21 22.91 1.85 1.49
C ILE A 21 22.24 1.37 0.19
N ASP A 22 22.92 0.54 -0.60
CA ASP A 22 22.35 0.01 -1.84
C ASP A 22 21.09 -0.81 -1.58
N ARG A 23 21.13 -1.68 -0.56
CA ARG A 23 19.94 -2.44 -0.13
C ARG A 23 18.83 -1.54 0.41
N ALA A 24 19.16 -0.56 1.25
CA ALA A 24 18.16 0.33 1.83
C ALA A 24 17.45 1.14 0.74
N THR A 25 18.18 1.68 -0.24
CA THR A 25 17.59 2.43 -1.35
C THR A 25 16.80 1.52 -2.30
N ALA A 26 17.26 0.29 -2.54
CA ALA A 26 16.50 -0.70 -3.31
C ALA A 26 15.17 -1.08 -2.62
N VAL A 27 15.16 -1.23 -1.30
CA VAL A 27 13.94 -1.45 -0.52
C VAL A 27 13.01 -0.24 -0.60
N ALA A 28 13.55 0.98 -0.47
CA ALA A 28 12.76 2.20 -0.56
C ALA A 28 12.09 2.36 -1.93
N THR A 29 12.84 2.22 -3.02
CA THR A 29 12.27 2.30 -4.37
C THR A 29 11.30 1.15 -4.66
N GLY A 30 11.60 -0.06 -4.17
CA GLY A 30 10.73 -1.22 -4.32
C GLY A 30 9.39 -1.02 -3.61
N TYR A 31 9.43 -0.44 -2.41
CA TYR A 31 8.25 -0.02 -1.66
C TYR A 31 7.44 1.03 -2.43
N VAL A 32 8.06 2.10 -2.92
CA VAL A 32 7.36 3.17 -3.66
C VAL A 32 6.72 2.64 -4.94
N SER A 33 7.50 1.96 -5.79
CA SER A 33 7.00 1.43 -7.06
C SER A 33 5.82 0.48 -6.84
N HIS A 34 5.91 -0.40 -5.84
CA HIS A 34 4.81 -1.31 -5.50
C HIS A 34 3.56 -0.58 -5.00
N GLN A 35 3.72 0.37 -4.08
CA GLN A 35 2.58 1.07 -3.48
C GLN A 35 1.86 1.94 -4.51
N LEU A 36 2.61 2.66 -5.35
CA LEU A 36 2.03 3.48 -6.42
C LEU A 36 1.41 2.63 -7.53
N CYS A 37 2.01 1.48 -7.86
CA CYS A 37 1.39 0.53 -8.79
C CYS A 37 0.04 0.06 -8.24
N SER A 38 0.01 -0.37 -6.97
CA SER A 38 -1.22 -0.88 -6.34
C SER A 38 -2.28 0.21 -6.25
N ALA A 39 -1.92 1.41 -5.77
CA ALA A 39 -2.83 2.54 -5.71
C ALA A 39 -3.41 2.88 -7.09
N THR A 40 -2.57 2.90 -8.14
CA THR A 40 -3.00 3.31 -9.48
C THR A 40 -3.85 2.27 -10.18
N PHE A 41 -3.44 1.00 -10.17
CA PHE A 41 -4.01 -0.03 -11.05
C PHE A 41 -4.95 -0.97 -10.33
N VAL A 42 -4.77 -1.21 -9.03
CA VAL A 42 -5.69 -2.02 -8.21
C VAL A 42 -6.78 -1.13 -7.63
N SER A 43 -6.39 -0.05 -6.94
CA SER A 43 -7.32 0.84 -6.24
C SER A 43 -7.90 1.95 -7.11
N GLN A 44 -7.39 2.14 -8.33
CA GLN A 44 -7.79 3.19 -9.28
C GLN A 44 -7.67 4.62 -8.72
N LEU A 45 -6.71 4.84 -7.82
CA LEU A 45 -6.44 6.14 -7.21
C LEU A 45 -5.47 6.97 -8.05
N ASP A 46 -5.52 8.29 -7.85
CA ASP A 46 -4.47 9.18 -8.34
C ASP A 46 -3.16 8.90 -7.56
N PRO A 47 -2.06 8.52 -8.25
CA PRO A 47 -0.80 8.17 -7.60
C PRO A 47 -0.20 9.32 -6.81
N GLU A 48 -0.40 10.57 -7.22
CA GLU A 48 0.36 11.69 -6.68
C GLU A 48 -0.17 12.16 -5.31
N PRO A 49 -1.50 12.38 -5.11
CA PRO A 49 -2.06 12.55 -3.78
C PRO A 49 -1.78 11.36 -2.85
N PHE A 50 -1.86 10.13 -3.38
CA PHE A 50 -1.57 8.93 -2.59
C PHE A 50 -0.12 8.91 -2.12
N TYR A 51 0.84 9.21 -3.00
CA TYR A 51 2.26 9.32 -2.67
C TYR A 51 2.49 10.28 -1.51
N ARG A 52 2.01 11.52 -1.64
CA ARG A 52 2.24 12.57 -0.64
C ARG A 52 1.63 12.24 0.72
N GLN A 53 0.50 11.55 0.75
CA GLN A 53 -0.25 11.29 1.98
C GLN A 53 0.14 9.96 2.66
N ALA A 54 0.49 8.93 1.88
CA ALA A 54 0.68 7.57 2.40
C ALA A 54 2.11 7.03 2.24
N VAL A 55 2.91 7.57 1.32
CA VAL A 55 4.24 7.02 0.98
C VAL A 55 5.36 7.96 1.44
N ALA A 56 5.34 9.22 1.03
CA ALA A 56 6.37 10.21 1.36
C ALA A 56 6.63 10.36 2.87
N PRO A 57 5.61 10.36 3.77
CA PRO A 57 5.85 10.45 5.20
C PRO A 57 6.64 9.26 5.77
N ILE A 58 6.50 8.07 5.19
CA ILE A 58 7.24 6.85 5.59
C ILE A 58 8.69 6.94 5.15
N LEU A 59 8.97 7.63 4.04
CA LEU A 59 10.31 7.88 3.54
C LEU A 59 10.96 9.14 4.11
N SER A 60 10.27 9.91 4.95
CA SER A 60 10.81 11.13 5.53
C SER A 60 12.06 10.84 6.38
N PRO A 61 13.12 11.65 6.31
CA PRO A 61 13.23 12.92 5.59
C PRO A 61 13.79 12.80 4.15
N VAL A 62 14.02 11.57 3.66
CA VAL A 62 14.70 11.33 2.39
C VAL A 62 13.76 11.23 1.18
N SER A 63 12.46 11.51 1.35
CA SER A 63 11.48 11.46 0.26
C SER A 63 11.83 12.39 -0.91
N LEU A 64 12.55 13.49 -0.68
CA LEU A 64 13.00 14.41 -1.74
C LEU A 64 14.05 13.80 -2.69
N LEU A 65 14.71 12.73 -2.28
CA LEU A 65 15.68 12.00 -3.11
C LEU A 65 14.99 10.97 -4.01
N GLU A 66 13.70 10.76 -3.81
CA GLU A 66 12.90 9.77 -4.51
C GLU A 66 12.14 10.44 -5.66
N SER A 67 12.06 9.72 -6.79
CA SER A 67 11.28 10.14 -7.95
C SER A 67 10.62 8.93 -8.60
N HIS A 68 9.35 9.08 -8.99
CA HIS A 68 8.57 8.03 -9.61
C HIS A 68 8.01 8.43 -10.97
N GLN A 69 7.76 7.42 -11.80
CA GLN A 69 7.07 7.55 -13.07
C GLN A 69 6.04 6.44 -13.20
N VAL A 70 4.79 6.82 -13.49
CA VAL A 70 3.68 5.89 -13.75
C VAL A 70 3.44 5.82 -15.26
N ASP A 71 3.63 4.65 -15.85
CA ASP A 71 3.31 4.35 -17.24
C ASP A 71 1.99 3.58 -17.29
N ARG A 72 0.90 4.29 -17.61
CA ARG A 72 -0.44 3.69 -17.69
C ARG A 72 -0.61 2.79 -18.92
N GLN A 73 0.17 2.98 -19.98
CA GLN A 73 0.08 2.14 -21.18
C GLN A 73 0.70 0.77 -20.94
N LYS A 74 1.83 0.73 -20.22
CA LYS A 74 2.50 -0.52 -19.83
C LYS A 74 2.02 -1.09 -18.50
N ALA A 75 1.13 -0.38 -17.82
CA ALA A 75 0.68 -0.68 -16.47
C ALA A 75 1.85 -0.92 -15.49
N GLU A 76 2.83 0.00 -15.52
CA GLU A 76 4.09 -0.09 -14.78
C GLU A 76 4.34 1.18 -13.96
N VAL A 77 4.99 1.04 -12.81
CA VAL A 77 5.56 2.17 -12.07
C VAL A 77 7.05 1.97 -11.87
N ARG A 78 7.84 2.98 -12.21
CA ARG A 78 9.29 3.04 -11.91
C ARG A 78 9.55 3.99 -10.77
N SER A 79 10.40 3.62 -9.84
CA SER A 79 10.89 4.48 -8.76
C SER A 79 12.41 4.51 -8.77
N ARG A 80 12.97 5.69 -8.51
CA ARG A 80 14.41 5.96 -8.49
C ARG A 80 14.76 6.72 -7.24
N PHE A 81 15.89 6.38 -6.63
CA PHE A 81 16.39 7.08 -5.45
C PHE A 81 17.78 7.66 -5.74
N ALA A 82 17.84 8.97 -5.98
CA ALA A 82 19.05 9.77 -6.24
C ALA A 82 20.10 9.10 -7.17
N GLY A 83 19.66 8.29 -8.14
CA GLY A 83 20.55 7.55 -9.05
C GLY A 83 21.26 6.32 -8.44
N LEU A 84 21.05 6.00 -7.17
CA LEU A 84 21.64 4.85 -6.47
C LEU A 84 20.93 3.54 -6.81
N SER A 85 19.60 3.58 -6.84
CA SER A 85 18.78 2.42 -7.19
C SER A 85 17.58 2.82 -8.03
N THR A 86 17.15 1.88 -8.85
CA THR A 86 15.94 1.95 -9.64
C THR A 86 15.23 0.62 -9.52
N THR A 87 13.95 0.65 -9.19
CA THR A 87 13.07 -0.53 -9.22
C THR A 87 11.83 -0.20 -9.99
N HIS A 88 11.13 -1.24 -10.44
CA HIS A 88 9.88 -1.08 -11.11
C HIS A 88 8.90 -2.18 -10.69
N ALA A 89 7.62 -1.83 -10.68
CA ALA A 89 6.53 -2.74 -10.40
C ALA A 89 5.59 -2.77 -11.59
N VAL A 90 5.13 -3.96 -11.96
CA VAL A 90 4.18 -4.18 -13.06
C VAL A 90 2.86 -4.69 -12.52
N PHE A 91 1.76 -4.15 -13.04
CA PHE A 91 0.42 -4.64 -12.75
C PHE A 91 0.12 -5.88 -13.59
N ARG A 92 -0.33 -6.95 -12.93
CA ARG A 92 -0.58 -8.27 -13.53
C ARG A 92 -2.06 -8.65 -13.43
N GLY A 93 -2.94 -7.66 -13.62
CA GLY A 93 -4.40 -7.85 -13.57
C GLY A 93 -4.84 -8.39 -12.19
N PRO A 94 -5.57 -9.51 -12.12
CA PRO A 94 -6.07 -10.07 -10.86
C PRO A 94 -4.97 -10.49 -9.87
N LEU A 95 -3.73 -10.65 -10.31
CA LEU A 95 -2.59 -10.95 -9.43
C LEU A 95 -2.04 -9.72 -8.70
N GLY A 96 -2.54 -8.52 -9.01
CA GLY A 96 -2.07 -7.27 -8.43
C GLY A 96 -0.71 -6.82 -8.99
N CYS A 97 0.04 -6.09 -8.18
CA CYS A 97 1.33 -5.53 -8.58
C CYS A 97 2.51 -6.41 -8.10
N LEU A 98 3.52 -6.53 -8.95
CA LEU A 98 4.74 -7.28 -8.67
C LEU A 98 5.96 -6.38 -8.88
N VAL A 99 6.80 -6.25 -7.85
CA VAL A 99 8.14 -5.65 -8.01
C VAL A 99 9.02 -6.62 -8.78
N LEU A 100 9.66 -6.13 -9.84
CA LEU A 100 10.51 -6.93 -10.69
C LEU A 100 11.98 -6.85 -10.29
N HIS A 101 12.61 -8.01 -10.21
CA HIS A 101 14.04 -8.19 -10.03
C HIS A 101 14.60 -8.94 -11.24
N GLY A 102 14.63 -8.27 -12.40
CA GLY A 102 14.96 -8.86 -13.70
C GLY A 102 13.74 -8.93 -14.61
N GLU A 103 13.72 -9.91 -15.51
CA GLU A 103 12.61 -10.12 -16.45
C GLU A 103 11.32 -10.55 -15.71
N PRO A 104 10.14 -10.10 -16.17
CA PRO A 104 8.88 -10.51 -15.59
C PRO A 104 8.68 -12.03 -15.71
N PRO A 105 8.11 -12.69 -14.67
CA PRO A 105 7.77 -14.10 -14.77
C PRO A 105 6.71 -14.33 -15.84
N ALA A 106 6.70 -15.54 -16.40
CA ALA A 106 5.74 -15.95 -17.41
C ALA A 106 4.28 -15.63 -16.97
N PRO A 107 3.39 -15.33 -17.92
CA PRO A 107 1.97 -15.15 -17.63
C PRO A 107 1.43 -16.35 -16.84
N VAL A 108 0.72 -16.07 -15.74
CA VAL A 108 0.04 -17.10 -14.97
C VAL A 108 -1.38 -17.17 -15.49
N VAL A 109 -1.79 -18.35 -15.94
CA VAL A 109 -3.19 -18.63 -16.25
C VAL A 109 -3.87 -18.92 -14.92
N LEU A 110 -4.70 -17.99 -14.47
CA LEU A 110 -5.57 -18.25 -13.33
C LEU A 110 -6.66 -19.23 -13.75
N PRO A 111 -7.03 -20.19 -12.88
CA PRO A 111 -8.26 -20.94 -13.09
C PRO A 111 -9.42 -19.94 -13.25
N PRO A 112 -10.45 -20.28 -14.05
CA PRO A 112 -11.63 -19.44 -14.18
C PRO A 112 -12.16 -19.13 -12.79
N ASP A 113 -12.59 -17.89 -12.59
CA ASP A 113 -13.07 -17.40 -11.31
C ASP A 113 -14.30 -18.21 -10.89
N THR A 114 -14.07 -19.25 -10.09
CA THR A 114 -15.13 -19.99 -9.41
C THR A 114 -15.47 -19.21 -8.16
N SER A 115 -16.12 -18.06 -8.35
CA SER A 115 -16.67 -17.31 -7.23
C SER A 115 -17.65 -18.24 -6.50
N ALA A 116 -17.22 -18.74 -5.35
CA ALA A 116 -18.12 -19.44 -4.47
C ALA A 116 -19.20 -18.43 -4.04
N PRO A 117 -20.49 -18.83 -3.99
CA PRO A 117 -21.52 -17.94 -3.49
C PRO A 117 -21.13 -17.45 -2.10
N ALA A 118 -21.41 -16.18 -1.82
CA ALA A 118 -21.14 -15.60 -0.52
C ALA A 118 -21.77 -16.47 0.57
N LEU A 119 -20.94 -16.95 1.50
CA LEU A 119 -21.40 -17.83 2.59
C LEU A 119 -22.23 -17.08 3.64
N GLN A 120 -22.22 -15.75 3.59
CA GLN A 120 -22.91 -14.86 4.52
C GLN A 120 -23.86 -13.93 3.77
N PRO A 121 -24.94 -13.48 4.42
CA PRO A 121 -25.82 -12.47 3.85
C PRO A 121 -25.07 -11.18 3.57
N GLU A 122 -25.57 -10.41 2.62
CA GLU A 122 -25.08 -9.08 2.30
C GLU A 122 -25.24 -8.15 3.53
N ILE A 123 -24.17 -7.42 3.85
CA ILE A 123 -24.12 -6.54 5.03
C ILE A 123 -24.57 -5.10 4.72
N ALA A 124 -24.59 -4.71 3.43
CA ALA A 124 -25.01 -3.40 2.93
C ALA A 124 -25.28 -3.48 1.42
N GLY A 125 -26.19 -2.65 0.91
CA GLY A 125 -26.41 -2.52 -0.54
C GLY A 125 -25.39 -1.61 -1.22
N PRO A 126 -25.61 -1.25 -2.51
CA PRO A 126 -24.64 -0.48 -3.30
C PRO A 126 -24.59 1.03 -2.96
N ALA A 127 -25.50 1.52 -2.12
CA ALA A 127 -25.60 2.91 -1.74
C ALA A 127 -24.95 3.17 -0.39
N ILE A 128 -24.35 4.36 -0.24
CA ILE A 128 -23.75 4.81 1.01
C ILE A 128 -24.80 4.81 2.13
N VAL A 129 -24.48 4.15 3.24
CA VAL A 129 -25.30 4.15 4.45
C VAL A 129 -24.96 5.36 5.32
N GLU A 130 -25.85 6.35 5.37
CA GLU A 130 -25.72 7.48 6.27
C GLU A 130 -26.04 7.10 7.73
N PRO A 131 -25.35 7.68 8.73
CA PRO A 131 -25.62 7.41 10.14
C PRO A 131 -27.00 7.91 10.57
N ASP A 132 -27.79 7.01 11.16
CA ASP A 132 -29.12 7.31 11.71
C ASP A 132 -29.08 8.08 13.04
N GLN A 133 -28.00 7.92 13.80
CA GLN A 133 -27.82 8.48 15.14
C GLN A 133 -26.90 9.71 15.12
N PRO A 134 -27.29 10.83 15.78
CA PRO A 134 -26.45 12.03 15.86
C PRO A 134 -25.06 11.78 16.45
N ALA A 135 -24.94 10.88 17.42
CA ALA A 135 -23.65 10.53 18.02
C ALA A 135 -22.71 9.85 17.01
N LEU A 136 -23.25 8.99 16.14
CA LEU A 136 -22.49 8.30 15.11
C LEU A 136 -22.07 9.27 14.01
N LYS A 137 -22.99 10.16 13.60
CA LYS A 137 -22.64 11.27 12.70
C LYS A 137 -21.51 12.12 13.26
N GLN A 138 -21.58 12.50 14.53
CA GLN A 138 -20.53 13.28 15.19
C GLN A 138 -19.21 12.51 15.28
N ALA A 139 -19.25 11.20 15.50
CA ALA A 139 -18.04 10.37 15.48
C ALA A 139 -17.39 10.34 14.10
N LEU A 140 -18.18 10.21 13.02
CA LEU A 140 -17.67 10.32 11.65
C LEU A 140 -17.13 11.73 11.37
N ASP A 141 -17.82 12.78 11.78
CA ASP A 141 -17.35 14.17 11.64
C ASP A 141 -15.99 14.35 12.33
N ARG A 142 -15.82 13.80 13.53
CA ARG A 142 -14.52 13.78 14.23
C ARG A 142 -13.47 12.93 13.52
N ALA A 143 -13.83 11.78 12.94
CA ALA A 143 -12.87 10.91 12.26
C ALA A 143 -12.28 11.55 10.99
N PHE A 144 -13.07 12.40 10.33
CA PHE A 144 -12.69 13.14 9.13
C PHE A 144 -12.17 14.56 9.41
N ALA A 145 -12.33 15.06 10.64
CA ALA A 145 -11.72 16.32 11.05
C ALA A 145 -10.19 16.21 10.99
N GLU A 146 -9.58 17.10 10.21
CA GLU A 146 -8.15 17.17 9.98
C GLU A 146 -7.49 18.18 10.92
N ASN A 147 -6.24 17.91 11.30
CA ASN A 147 -5.43 18.82 12.10
C ASN A 147 -5.09 20.08 11.28
N ALA A 148 -5.02 21.23 11.96
CA ALA A 148 -4.61 22.49 11.31
C ALA A 148 -3.13 22.46 10.86
N GLN A 149 -2.31 21.63 11.48
CA GLN A 149 -0.88 21.45 11.20
C GLN A 149 -0.54 19.95 11.19
N PRO A 150 0.57 19.53 10.52
CA PRO A 150 1.01 18.15 10.54
C PRO A 150 1.26 17.61 11.97
N PRO A 151 1.09 16.29 12.21
CA PRO A 151 0.74 15.26 11.23
C PRO A 151 -0.75 15.29 10.86
N TYR A 152 -1.02 15.17 9.56
CA TYR A 152 -2.38 15.04 9.04
C TYR A 152 -2.86 13.59 9.15
N ARG A 153 -4.13 13.39 9.49
CA ARG A 153 -4.77 12.09 9.67
C ARG A 153 -5.06 11.42 8.32
N ASN A 154 -5.47 12.20 7.33
CA ASN A 154 -5.72 11.73 5.97
C ASN A 154 -6.72 10.55 5.90
N THR A 155 -7.73 10.51 6.78
CA THR A 155 -8.73 9.43 6.86
C THR A 155 -9.36 9.15 5.49
N LYS A 156 -9.32 7.89 5.02
CA LYS A 156 -9.82 7.49 3.69
C LYS A 156 -11.23 6.94 3.70
N ALA A 157 -11.52 6.11 4.69
CA ALA A 157 -12.80 5.48 4.85
C ALA A 157 -13.03 5.18 6.33
N VAL A 158 -14.29 5.27 6.76
CA VAL A 158 -14.77 4.71 8.02
C VAL A 158 -16.07 3.98 7.69
N VAL A 159 -16.14 2.71 8.07
CA VAL A 159 -17.34 1.87 7.92
C VAL A 159 -17.64 1.28 9.30
N VAL A 160 -18.89 1.41 9.76
CA VAL A 160 -19.35 0.90 11.05
C VAL A 160 -20.39 -0.18 10.82
N VAL A 161 -20.06 -1.39 11.29
CA VAL A 161 -20.92 -2.57 11.19
C VAL A 161 -21.43 -2.93 12.58
N ARG A 162 -22.74 -3.14 12.70
CA ARG A 162 -23.41 -3.62 13.91
C ARG A 162 -24.42 -4.70 13.53
N ASP A 163 -24.42 -5.82 14.26
CA ASP A 163 -25.34 -6.94 14.05
C ASP A 163 -25.38 -7.43 12.58
N GLY A 164 -24.21 -7.51 11.95
CA GLY A 164 -24.06 -7.97 10.57
C GLY A 164 -24.53 -6.97 9.51
N ARG A 165 -24.79 -5.71 9.86
CA ARG A 165 -25.17 -4.66 8.90
C ARG A 165 -24.33 -3.40 9.03
N VAL A 166 -24.03 -2.77 7.90
CA VAL A 166 -23.47 -1.41 7.92
C VAL A 166 -24.56 -0.47 8.42
N ILE A 167 -24.22 0.36 9.41
CA ILE A 167 -25.11 1.36 10.01
C ILE A 167 -24.63 2.79 9.79
N ALA A 168 -23.39 2.96 9.33
CA ALA A 168 -22.85 4.22 8.86
C ALA A 168 -21.55 4.00 8.11
N GLU A 169 -21.34 4.79 7.07
CA GLU A 169 -20.05 4.86 6.38
C GLU A 169 -19.78 6.24 5.80
N ARG A 170 -18.50 6.53 5.59
CA ARG A 170 -18.05 7.76 4.93
C ARG A 170 -16.70 7.52 4.28
N TYR A 171 -16.51 8.16 3.13
CA TYR A 171 -15.30 8.06 2.33
C TYR A 171 -14.74 9.45 2.04
N ALA A 172 -13.42 9.54 1.89
CA ALA A 172 -12.74 10.75 1.45
C ALA A 172 -12.98 11.00 -0.04
N PRO A 173 -12.80 12.23 -0.54
CA PRO A 173 -12.86 12.52 -1.98
C PRO A 173 -11.94 11.59 -2.79
N GLY A 174 -12.49 10.97 -3.84
CA GLY A 174 -11.79 9.99 -4.68
C GLY A 174 -11.82 8.55 -4.15
N TYR A 175 -12.47 8.30 -3.02
CA TYR A 175 -12.69 6.98 -2.43
C TYR A 175 -14.20 6.68 -2.38
N GLY A 176 -14.57 5.41 -2.50
CA GLY A 176 -15.94 4.94 -2.40
C GLY A 176 -16.03 3.48 -1.95
N ILE A 177 -17.25 2.94 -1.99
CA ILE A 177 -17.58 1.59 -1.55
C ILE A 177 -16.73 0.50 -2.23
N ASP A 178 -16.39 0.69 -3.51
CA ASP A 178 -15.61 -0.26 -4.30
C ASP A 178 -14.09 0.00 -4.28
N THR A 179 -13.63 1.03 -3.57
CA THR A 179 -12.20 1.36 -3.54
C THR A 179 -11.46 0.37 -2.66
N GLN A 180 -10.63 -0.47 -3.27
CA GLN A 180 -9.75 -1.39 -2.55
C GLN A 180 -8.66 -0.60 -1.79
N LEU A 181 -8.66 -0.68 -0.47
CA LEU A 181 -7.66 -0.03 0.39
C LEU A 181 -6.57 -1.02 0.80
N VAL A 182 -5.35 -0.52 0.97
CA VAL A 182 -4.22 -1.32 1.47
C VAL A 182 -4.51 -1.82 2.89
N GLY A 183 -4.49 -3.15 3.07
CA GLY A 183 -4.86 -3.79 4.33
C GLY A 183 -3.79 -3.73 5.42
N TRP A 184 -2.52 -3.53 5.08
CA TRP A 184 -1.41 -3.53 6.04
C TRP A 184 -1.47 -4.72 7.01
N SER A 185 -1.31 -4.48 8.32
CA SER A 185 -1.43 -5.50 9.34
C SER A 185 -2.85 -6.01 9.57
N MET A 186 -3.90 -5.33 9.08
CA MET A 186 -5.26 -5.88 9.14
C MET A 186 -5.36 -7.20 8.38
N THR A 187 -4.56 -7.36 7.31
CA THR A 187 -4.48 -8.61 6.54
C THR A 187 -4.06 -9.81 7.41
N LYS A 188 -3.27 -9.60 8.48
CA LYS A 188 -2.88 -10.68 9.40
C LYS A 188 -4.09 -11.30 10.10
N SER A 189 -5.09 -10.49 10.46
CA SER A 189 -6.33 -10.98 11.08
C SER A 189 -7.11 -11.88 10.14
N ILE A 190 -7.16 -11.52 8.85
CA ILE A 190 -7.80 -12.35 7.81
C ILE A 190 -7.04 -13.65 7.62
N THR A 191 -5.70 -13.60 7.47
CA THR A 191 -4.87 -14.80 7.38
C THR A 191 -5.06 -15.73 8.58
N ASN A 192 -5.08 -15.17 9.79
CA ASN A 192 -5.30 -15.96 11.02
C ASN A 192 -6.69 -16.62 11.05
N ALA A 193 -7.74 -15.91 10.63
CA ALA A 193 -9.08 -16.47 10.53
C ALA A 193 -9.15 -17.62 9.51
N LEU A 194 -8.53 -17.46 8.34
CA LEU A 194 -8.46 -18.51 7.31
C LEU A 194 -7.70 -19.74 7.80
N ILE A 195 -6.57 -19.55 8.49
CA ILE A 195 -5.83 -20.66 9.12
C ILE A 195 -6.70 -21.35 10.18
N GLY A 196 -7.42 -20.61 11.02
CA GLY A 196 -8.32 -21.19 12.01
C GLY A 196 -9.43 -22.05 11.39
N ILE A 197 -10.00 -21.61 10.25
CA ILE A 197 -10.97 -22.40 9.48
C ILE A 197 -10.31 -23.67 8.94
N LEU A 198 -9.11 -23.56 8.36
CA LEU A 198 -8.37 -24.70 7.81
C LEU A 198 -8.04 -25.75 8.89
N VAL A 199 -7.63 -25.32 10.08
CA VAL A 199 -7.29 -26.21 11.21
C VAL A 199 -8.51 -26.94 11.77
N ARG A 200 -9.71 -26.34 11.66
CA ARG A 200 -10.96 -26.98 12.10
C ARG A 200 -11.42 -28.11 11.16
N GLN A 201 -11.05 -28.05 9.88
CA GLN A 201 -11.40 -29.08 8.87
C GLN A 201 -10.60 -30.36 9.09
#